data_AF-I0QPB1-F1
#
_entry.id   AF-I0QPB1-F1
#
_cell.length_a   1.000
_cell.length_b   1.000
_cell.length_c   1.000
_cell.angle_alpha   90.00
_cell.angle_beta   90.00
_cell.angle_gamma   90.00
#
_symmetry.space_group_name_H-M   'P 1'
#
loop_
_entity.id
_entity.type
_entity.pdbx_description
1 polymer ?
#
loop_
_entity_poly.entity_id
_entity_poly.type
_entity_poly.pdbx_seq_one_letter_code
_entity_poly.pdbx_strand_id
1 'polypeptide(L)' 'MLTSLSDDIVTLSTKKGYSAADIKKALEGLDIQVSEKAIAEILKKSAGKSTRSRKPSRSTANSNAVTQPSQDTQAS' A
#
# COMPACT_ATOMS: atom_id res chain seq x y z
N MET A 1 -10.21 -24.07 11.53
CA MET A 1 -10.12 -23.32 12.80
C MET A 1 -8.91 -22.38 12.88
N LEU A 2 -7.68 -22.78 12.52
CA LEU A 2 -6.52 -21.85 12.55
C LEU A 2 -6.52 -20.75 11.46
N THR A 3 -7.23 -20.96 10.35
CA THR A 3 -7.33 -20.01 9.24
C THR A 3 -7.98 -18.70 9.67
N SER A 4 -9.00 -18.76 10.53
CA SER A 4 -9.75 -17.61 11.02
C SER A 4 -8.88 -16.65 11.85
N LEU A 5 -8.03 -17.19 12.73
CA LEU A 5 -7.13 -16.36 13.53
C LEU A 5 -6.11 -15.59 12.66
N SER A 6 -5.64 -16.23 11.57
CA SER A 6 -4.73 -15.56 10.62
C SER A 6 -5.41 -14.40 9.90
N ASP A 7 -6.66 -14.57 9.49
CA ASP A 7 -7.45 -13.51 8.84
C ASP A 7 -7.81 -12.36 9.80
N ASP A 8 -8.07 -12.68 11.08
CA ASP A 8 -8.33 -11.67 12.11
C ASP A 8 -7.07 -10.82 12.39
N ILE A 9 -5.88 -11.44 12.44
CA ILE A 9 -4.59 -10.74 12.57
C ILE A 9 -4.37 -9.79 11.38
N VAL A 10 -4.65 -10.25 10.16
CA VAL A 10 -4.56 -9.41 8.95
C VAL A 10 -5.55 -8.24 9.03
N THR A 11 -6.76 -8.48 9.50
CA THR A 11 -7.80 -7.46 9.65
C THR A 11 -7.41 -6.38 10.67
N LEU A 12 -6.85 -6.78 11.82
CA LEU A 12 -6.36 -5.85 12.85
C LEU A 12 -5.25 -4.95 12.30
N SER A 13 -4.32 -5.48 11.52
CA SER A 13 -3.25 -4.68 10.95
C SER A 13 -3.72 -3.78 9.80
N THR A 14 -4.52 -4.32 8.86
CA THR A 14 -4.87 -3.62 7.61
C THR A 14 -6.05 -2.67 7.75
N LYS A 15 -7.08 -3.02 8.53
CA LYS A 15 -8.29 -2.19 8.69
C LYS A 15 -8.24 -1.29 9.91
N LYS A 16 -7.54 -1.72 10.97
CA LYS A 16 -7.47 -0.99 12.23
C LYS A 16 -6.11 -0.32 12.47
N GLY A 17 -5.09 -0.65 11.67
CA GLY A 17 -3.78 0.01 11.70
C GLY A 17 -2.91 -0.40 12.88
N TYR A 18 -3.23 -1.52 13.55
CA TYR A 18 -2.41 -2.00 14.67
C TYR A 18 -1.05 -2.53 14.17
N SER A 19 0.00 -2.23 14.93
CA SER A 19 1.34 -2.74 14.64
C SER A 19 1.46 -4.22 15.05
N ALA A 20 2.47 -4.92 14.52
CA ALA A 20 2.75 -6.30 14.92
C ALA A 20 3.04 -6.41 16.43
N ALA A 21 3.64 -5.39 17.04
CA ALA A 21 3.91 -5.32 18.47
C ALA A 21 2.62 -5.17 19.30
N ASP A 22 1.65 -4.38 18.83
CA ASP A 22 0.36 -4.21 19.52
C ASP A 22 -0.47 -5.49 19.46
N ILE A 23 -0.49 -6.15 18.28
CA ILE A 23 -1.18 -7.43 18.09
C ILE A 23 -0.53 -8.49 18.98
N LYS A 24 0.81 -8.51 19.06
CA LYS A 24 1.53 -9.43 19.95
C LYS A 24 1.11 -9.22 21.41
N LYS A 25 1.10 -7.99 21.91
CA LYS A 25 0.69 -7.68 23.30
C LYS A 25 -0.76 -8.12 23.59
N ALA A 26 -1.66 -7.94 22.62
CA ALA A 26 -3.05 -8.37 22.77
C ALA A 26 -3.17 -9.91 22.84
N LEU A 27 -2.40 -10.62 22.02
CA LEU A 27 -2.37 -12.09 22.03
C LEU A 27 -1.72 -12.63 23.32
N GLU A 28 -0.65 -11.99 23.79
CA GLU A 28 -0.02 -12.32 25.07
C GLU A 28 -0.98 -12.11 26.26
N GLY A 29 -1.83 -11.08 26.22
CA GLY A 29 -2.87 -10.86 27.24
C GLY A 29 -3.96 -11.93 27.28
N LEU A 30 -4.06 -12.77 26.24
CA LEU A 30 -4.96 -13.92 26.16
C LEU A 30 -4.22 -15.25 26.41
N ASP A 31 -2.99 -15.18 26.93
CA ASP A 31 -2.09 -16.32 27.15
C ASP A 31 -1.72 -17.09 25.86
N ILE A 32 -1.77 -16.38 24.72
CA ILE A 32 -1.37 -16.92 23.41
C ILE A 32 0.03 -16.39 23.10
N GLN A 33 1.04 -17.24 23.30
CA GLN A 33 2.42 -16.90 22.95
C GLN A 33 2.64 -16.97 21.44
N VAL A 34 2.87 -15.81 20.82
CA VAL A 34 3.20 -15.70 19.40
C VAL A 34 4.41 -14.80 19.23
N SER A 35 5.35 -15.19 18.37
CA SER A 35 6.49 -14.33 18.04
C SER A 35 6.06 -13.19 17.11
N GLU A 36 6.65 -12.01 17.29
CA GLU A 36 6.42 -10.87 16.39
C GLU A 36 6.80 -11.21 14.94
N LYS A 37 7.83 -12.06 14.75
CA LYS A 37 8.21 -12.60 13.45
C LYS A 37 7.10 -13.41 12.80
N ALA A 38 6.40 -14.25 13.55
CA ALA A 38 5.29 -15.05 13.01
C ALA A 38 4.13 -14.14 12.57
N ILE A 39 3.83 -13.09 13.34
CA ILE A 39 2.81 -12.09 12.96
C ILE A 39 3.24 -11.36 11.67
N ALA A 40 4.50 -10.92 11.60
CA ALA A 40 5.03 -10.28 10.40
C ALA A 40 5.00 -11.20 9.17
N GLU A 41 5.26 -12.50 9.36
CA GLU A 41 5.17 -13.49 8.28
C GLU A 41 3.72 -13.65 7.78
N ILE A 42 2.74 -13.74 8.68
CA ILE A 42 1.30 -13.79 8.33
C ILE A 42 0.90 -12.55 7.53
N LEU A 43 1.28 -11.36 8.01
CA LEU A 43 1.00 -10.09 7.34
C LEU A 43 1.62 -10.05 5.94
N LYS A 44 2.88 -10.46 5.81
CA LYS A 44 3.60 -10.52 4.53
C LYS A 44 2.98 -11.52 3.55
N LYS A 45 2.55 -12.68 4.05
CA LYS A 45 1.88 -13.73 3.26
C LYS A 45 0.50 -13.26 2.76
N SER A 46 -0.22 -12.45 3.55
CA SER A 46 -1.48 -11.83 3.13
C SER A 46 -1.27 -10.71 2.10
N ALA A 47 -0.22 -9.90 2.27
CA ALA A 47 0.12 -8.82 1.35
C ALA A 47 0.49 -9.34 -0.05
N GLY A 48 1.04 -10.56 -0.14
CA GLY A 48 1.35 -11.24 -1.40
C GLY A 48 0.13 -11.65 -2.24
N LYS A 49 -1.09 -11.60 -1.69
CA LYS A 49 -2.34 -11.87 -2.43
C LYS A 49 -3.05 -10.59 -2.89
N SER A 50 -2.62 -9.42 -2.42
CA SER A 50 -3.11 -8.16 -2.96
C SER A 50 -2.43 -7.95 -4.29
N THR A 51 -3.14 -8.23 -5.39
CA THR A 51 -2.89 -7.60 -6.68
C THR A 51 -2.80 -6.11 -6.41
N ARG A 52 -1.57 -5.62 -6.22
CA ARG A 52 -1.24 -4.21 -6.18
C ARG A 52 -1.60 -3.73 -7.57
N SER A 53 -2.84 -3.29 -7.76
CA SER A 53 -3.26 -2.53 -8.92
C SER A 53 -2.30 -1.35 -8.96
N ARG A 54 -1.27 -1.50 -9.78
CA ARG A 54 -0.34 -0.45 -10.13
C ARG A 54 -1.22 0.59 -10.78
N LYS A 55 -1.61 1.63 -10.04
CA LYS A 55 -2.13 2.83 -10.66
C LYS A 55 -1.04 3.29 -11.63
N PRO A 56 -1.26 3.30 -12.95
CA PRO A 56 -0.27 3.85 -13.86
C PRO A 56 -0.19 5.33 -13.49
N SER A 57 0.97 5.75 -12.98
CA SER A 57 1.28 7.17 -12.94
C SER A 57 1.33 7.61 -14.40
N ARG A 58 0.30 8.33 -14.80
CA ARG A 58 0.13 8.88 -16.14
C ARG A 58 1.37 9.70 -16.47
N SER A 59 2.17 9.20 -17.39
CA SER A 59 3.26 9.92 -18.04
C SER A 59 2.68 11.20 -18.65
N THR A 60 2.94 12.34 -18.02
CA THR A 60 2.82 13.63 -18.68
C THR A 60 4.01 13.77 -19.62
N ALA A 61 3.77 13.38 -20.88
CA ALA A 61 4.61 13.71 -22.01
C ALA A 61 4.80 15.24 -22.03
N ASN A 62 6.03 15.67 -21.77
CA ASN A 62 6.44 17.07 -21.90
C ASN A 62 6.66 17.37 -23.38
N SER A 63 5.58 17.59 -24.12
CA SER A 63 5.62 18.16 -25.46
C SER A 63 5.84 19.66 -25.34
N ASN A 64 7.10 20.08 -25.19
CA ASN A 64 7.48 21.47 -25.38
C ASN A 64 7.42 21.78 -26.89
N ALA A 65 6.21 22.03 -27.39
CA ALA A 65 6.00 22.70 -28.66
C ALA A 65 6.37 24.17 -28.45
N VAL A 66 7.62 24.51 -28.75
CA VAL A 66 8.07 25.90 -28.74
C VAL A 66 7.32 26.63 -29.87
N THR A 67 6.46 27.55 -29.46
CA THR A 67 5.69 28.44 -30.32
C THR A 67 6.64 29.30 -31.14
N GLN A 68 6.56 29.18 -32.47
CA GLN A 68 7.18 30.10 -33.42
C GLN A 68 6.59 31.52 -33.24
N PRO A 69 7.41 32.59 -33.19
CA PRO A 69 6.95 33.93 -33.50
C PRO A 69 7.03 34.13 -35.03
N SER A 70 5.90 34.02 -35.72
CA SER A 70 5.78 34.49 -37.10
C SER A 70 5.72 36.02 -37.10
N GLN A 71 6.73 36.66 -37.69
CA GLN A 71 6.63 38.04 -38.13
C GLN A 71 6.04 38.04 -39.54
N ASP A 72 4.92 38.72 -39.72
CA ASP A 72 4.47 39.21 -41.02
C ASP A 72 3.91 40.63 -40.88
N THR A 73 4.18 41.39 -41.93
CA THR A 73 4.13 42.85 -42.10
C THR A 73 2.75 43.32 -42.63
N GLN A 74 2.50 44.64 -42.54
CA GLN A 74 1.48 45.46 -43.26
C GLN A 74 0.04 45.45 -42.69
N ALA A 75 -0.76 46.52 -42.68
CA ALA A 75 -0.71 47.86 -43.29
C ALA A 75 -1.71 48.80 -42.57
N SER A 76 -1.47 50.11 -42.59
CA SER A 76 -2.45 51.19 -42.86
C SER A 76 -1.72 52.52 -43.02
#